data_AF-T1BS68-F1
#
_entry.id   AF-T1BS68-F1
#
_cell.length_a   1.000
_cell.length_b   1.000
_cell.length_c   1.000
_cell.angle_alpha   90.00
_cell.angle_beta   90.00
_cell.angle_gamma   90.00
#
_symmetry.space_group_name_H-M   'P 1'
#
loop_
_entity.id
_entity.type
_entity.pdbx_description
1 polymer ?
#
loop_
_entity_poly.entity_id
_entity_poly.type
_entity_poly.pdbx_seq_one_letter_code
_entity_poly.pdbx_strand_id
1 'polypeptide(L)' 'MIKLALYSAMSDRASEARVALVDSWSFGEPSTRAAALALNVLGFDGKVLVVLAEDDMVAEMSFRNLPRVQTI' A
#
# COMPACT_ATOMS: atom_id res chain seq x y z
N MET A 1 -6.47 -18.30 18.03
CA MET A 1 -5.99 -16.98 18.51
C MET A 1 -5.37 -16.12 17.40
N ILE A 2 -4.54 -16.66 16.50
CA ILE A 2 -3.82 -15.86 15.48
C ILE A 2 -4.75 -15.07 14.54
N LYS A 3 -5.79 -15.69 13.99
CA LYS A 3 -6.75 -15.01 13.09
C LYS A 3 -7.50 -13.85 13.75
N LEU A 4 -7.91 -14.02 15.01
CA LEU A 4 -8.65 -12.99 15.73
C LEU A 4 -7.79 -11.75 15.99
N ALA A 5 -6.51 -11.95 16.35
CA ALA A 5 -5.58 -10.84 16.55
C ALA A 5 -5.36 -10.04 15.26
N LEU A 6 -5.23 -10.72 14.12
CA LEU A 6 -5.10 -10.06 12.81
C LEU A 6 -6.36 -9.23 12.48
N TYR A 7 -7.55 -9.83 12.61
CA TYR A 7 -8.80 -9.11 12.32
C TYR A 7 -9.03 -7.93 13.24
N SER A 8 -8.70 -8.05 14.53
CA SER A 8 -8.74 -6.93 15.47
C SER A 8 -7.82 -5.80 15.02
N ALA A 9 -6.56 -6.10 14.70
CA ALA A 9 -5.61 -5.09 14.25
C ALA A 9 -6.02 -4.41 12.94
N MET A 10 -6.58 -5.16 11.98
CA MET A 10 -7.10 -4.60 10.73
C MET A 10 -8.34 -3.74 10.95
N SER A 11 -9.24 -4.16 11.84
CA SER A 11 -10.43 -3.39 12.22
C SER A 11 -10.05 -2.06 12.89
N ASP A 12 -9.04 -2.07 13.77
CA ASP A 12 -8.53 -0.85 14.41
C ASP A 12 -7.95 0.13 13.37
N ARG A 13 -7.23 -0.36 12.36
CA ARG A 13 -6.73 0.51 11.28
C ARG A 13 -7.84 1.07 10.41
N ALA A 14 -8.88 0.28 10.15
CA ALA A 14 -10.04 0.75 9.40
C ALA A 14 -10.83 1.82 10.18
N SER A 15 -11.01 1.66 11.49
CA SER A 15 -11.73 2.62 12.33
C SER A 15 -10.99 3.97 12.47
N GLU A 16 -9.66 3.95 12.39
CA GLU A 16 -8.81 5.15 12.36
C GLU A 16 -8.69 5.80 10.96
N ALA A 17 -9.44 5.32 9.95
CA ALA A 17 -9.35 5.75 8.56
C ALA A 17 -7.92 5.63 7.97
N ARG A 18 -7.16 4.60 8.40
CA ARG A 18 -5.78 4.31 7.93
C ARG A 18 -5.71 3.19 6.90
N VAL A 19 -6.83 2.89 6.26
CA VAL A 19 -6.93 1.89 5.19
C VAL A 19 -7.55 2.57 3.98
N ALA A 20 -6.92 2.44 2.83
CA ALA A 20 -7.45 2.90 1.56
C ALA A 20 -7.66 1.70 0.65
N LEU A 21 -8.80 1.68 -0.05
CA LEU A 21 -9.06 0.75 -1.13
C LEU A 21 -8.72 1.46 -2.45
N VAL A 22 -7.85 0.83 -3.24
CA VAL A 22 -7.46 1.28 -4.56
C VAL A 22 -7.92 0.21 -5.54
N ASP A 23 -8.66 0.61 -6.57
CA ASP A 23 -9.20 -0.32 -7.56
C ASP A 23 -8.09 -0.90 -8.45
N SER A 24 -7.21 -0.04 -8.98
CA SER A 24 -6.05 -0.46 -9.77
C SER A 24 -4.95 0.60 -9.81
N TRP A 25 -3.72 0.17 -10.12
CA TRP A 25 -2.57 1.05 -10.33
C TRP A 25 -2.28 1.21 -11.82
N SER A 26 -2.53 2.41 -12.37
CA SER A 26 -2.31 2.72 -13.78
C SER A 26 -0.88 3.22 -14.07
N PHE A 27 0.15 2.53 -13.57
CA PHE A 27 1.53 2.85 -13.91
C PHE A 27 1.89 2.29 -15.29
N GLY A 28 2.26 3.15 -16.24
CA GLY A 28 2.69 2.70 -17.57
C GLY A 28 4.06 2.02 -17.57
N GLU A 29 4.99 2.52 -16.75
CA GLU A 29 6.32 1.97 -16.53
C GLU A 29 6.69 2.07 -15.05
N PRO A 30 7.61 1.23 -14.53
CA PRO A 30 8.04 1.31 -13.14
C PRO A 30 8.59 2.69 -12.77
N SER A 31 7.97 3.37 -11.81
CA SER A 31 8.37 4.73 -11.41
C SER A 31 8.17 4.99 -9.93
N THR A 32 9.29 5.07 -9.20
CA THR A 32 9.30 5.38 -7.76
C THR A 32 8.74 6.75 -7.44
N ARG A 33 8.91 7.71 -8.37
CA ARG A 33 8.34 9.06 -8.24
C ARG A 33 6.82 9.03 -8.31
N ALA A 34 6.26 8.30 -9.28
CA ALA A 34 4.81 8.18 -9.42
C ALA A 34 4.19 7.47 -8.21
N ALA A 35 4.83 6.40 -7.73
CA ALA A 35 4.43 5.71 -6.50
C ALA A 35 4.45 6.63 -5.26
N ALA A 36 5.50 7.43 -5.08
CA ALA A 36 5.57 8.37 -3.94
C ALA A 36 4.49 9.45 -4.02
N LEU A 37 4.21 9.98 -5.22
CA LEU A 37 3.15 10.95 -5.42
C LEU A 37 1.77 10.34 -5.14
N ALA A 38 1.53 9.10 -5.54
CA ALA A 38 0.29 8.40 -5.25
C ALA A 38 0.04 8.27 -3.73
N LEU A 39 1.07 7.90 -2.96
CA LEU A 39 0.96 7.82 -1.50
C LEU A 39 0.67 9.19 -0.85
N ASN A 40 1.31 10.25 -1.34
CA ASN A 40 1.06 11.61 -0.86
C ASN A 40 -0.37 12.07 -1.19
N VAL A 41 -0.88 11.77 -2.38
CA VAL A 41 -2.28 12.11 -2.78
C VAL A 41 -3.30 11.36 -1.93
N LEU A 42 -2.99 10.12 -1.56
CA LEU A 42 -3.79 9.32 -0.64
C LEU A 42 -3.65 9.76 0.84
N GLY A 43 -2.72 10.67 1.15
CA GLY A 43 -2.51 11.20 2.50
C GLY A 43 -1.74 10.27 3.44
N PHE A 44 -0.91 9.35 2.91
CA PHE A 44 -0.14 8.42 3.72
C PHE A 44 1.33 8.84 3.87
N ASP A 45 1.67 9.45 5.01
CA ASP A 45 3.01 10.04 5.25
C ASP A 45 3.96 9.16 6.10
N GLY A 46 3.48 7.98 6.52
CA GLY A 46 4.14 7.09 7.48
C GLY A 46 4.74 5.82 6.87
N LYS A 47 4.76 4.74 7.67
CA LYS A 47 5.03 3.39 7.16
C LYS A 47 3.76 2.86 6.49
N VAL A 48 3.89 2.42 5.24
CA VAL A 48 2.76 1.96 4.43
C VAL A 48 2.98 0.52 4.02
N LEU A 49 1.94 -0.30 4.17
CA LEU A 49 1.86 -1.62 3.56
C LEU A 49 1.01 -1.48 2.28
N VAL A 50 1.59 -1.79 1.14
CA VAL A 50 0.88 -1.88 -0.13
C VAL A 50 0.63 -3.35 -0.40
N VAL A 51 -0.64 -3.73 -0.47
CA VAL A 51 -1.07 -5.09 -0.84
C VAL A 51 -1.32 -5.08 -2.34
N LEU A 52 -0.63 -5.94 -3.07
CA LEU A 52 -0.69 -6.05 -4.53
C LEU A 52 -1.25 -7.41 -4.94
N ALA A 53 -1.82 -7.47 -6.14
CA ALA A 53 -2.09 -8.77 -6.77
C ALA A 53 -0.77 -9.39 -7.28
N GLU A 54 -0.75 -10.71 -7.48
CA GLU A 54 0.46 -11.41 -7.95
C GLU A 54 0.96 -10.93 -9.32
N ASP A 55 0.07 -10.33 -10.13
CA ASP A 55 0.35 -9.83 -11.49
C ASP A 55 0.68 -8.33 -11.55
N ASP A 56 0.63 -7.61 -10.43
CA ASP A 56 0.90 -6.16 -10.33
C ASP A 56 2.41 -5.80 -10.35
N MET A 57 3.18 -6.43 -11.24
CA MET A 57 4.65 -6.31 -11.28
C MET A 57 5.14 -4.85 -11.44
N VAL A 58 4.45 -4.04 -12.24
CA VAL A 58 4.85 -2.63 -12.46
C VAL A 58 4.67 -1.80 -11.19
N ALA A 59 3.58 -2.03 -10.45
CA ALA A 59 3.34 -1.39 -9.15
C ALA A 59 4.38 -1.87 -8.13
N GLU A 60 4.64 -3.18 -8.05
CA GLU A 60 5.65 -3.75 -7.15
C GLU A 60 7.02 -3.10 -7.38
N MET A 61 7.48 -3.03 -8.63
CA MET A 61 8.76 -2.39 -8.97
C MET A 61 8.79 -0.89 -8.66
N SER A 62 7.64 -0.22 -8.74
CA SER A 62 7.51 1.21 -8.42
C SER A 62 7.57 1.47 -6.90
N PHE A 63 7.00 0.60 -6.08
CA PHE A 63 6.93 0.78 -4.62
C PHE A 63 8.15 0.22 -3.87
N ARG A 64 8.74 -0.90 -4.33
CA ARG A 64 9.75 -1.67 -3.55
C ARG A 64 11.00 -0.91 -3.11
N ASN A 65 11.33 0.19 -3.79
CA ASN A 65 12.51 1.01 -3.49
C ASN A 65 12.21 2.16 -2.51
N LEU A 66 10.95 2.37 -2.13
CA LEU A 66 10.58 3.43 -1.18
C LEU A 66 10.88 2.99 0.26
N PRO A 67 11.65 3.76 1.04
CA PRO A 67 12.22 3.30 2.32
C PRO A 67 11.18 3.05 3.43
N ARG A 68 9.97 3.60 3.29
CA ARG A 68 8.88 3.45 4.26
C ARG A 68 7.74 2.57 3.76
N VAL A 69 7.91 1.93 2.62
CA VAL A 69 6.88 1.11 1.97
C VAL A 69 7.30 -0.35 2.01
N GLN A 70 6.37 -1.21 2.37
CA GLN A 70 6.49 -2.64 2.21
C GLN A 70 5.41 -3.10 1.23
N THR A 71 5.81 -3.90 0.24
CA THR A 71 4.88 -4.58 -0.67
C THR A 71 4.65 -6.01 -0.19
N ILE A 72 3.41 -6.49 -0.29
CA ILE A 72 3.03 -7.89 -0.07
C ILE A 72 2.08 -8.35 -1.17
#